data_AF-A0A0F4JIR8-F1
#
_entry.id   AF-A0A0F4JIR8-F1
#
_cell.length_a   1.000
_cell.length_b   1.000
_cell.length_c   1.000
_cell.angle_alpha   90.00
_cell.angle_beta   90.00
_cell.angle_gamma   90.00
#
_symmetry.space_group_name_H-M   'P 1'
#
loop_
_entity.id
_entity.type
_entity.pdbx_description
1 polymer ?
#
loop_
_entity_poly.entity_id
_entity_poly.type
_entity_poly.pdbx_seq_one_letter_code
_entity_poly.pdbx_strand_id
1 'polypeptide(L)'
;MSLPHAILTALLERPSSGLELTRRFDKSIGYFWSATHQQIYRELGRLEEAGLIRALPSEGPVRGQKKQYEVLPGGSAELARWVDERQDPKPMRDALLLR
;
A
#
# COMPACT_ATOMS: atom_id res chain seq x y z
N MET A 1 -0.58 -6.08 9.93
CA MET A 1 -1.27 -5.18 8.99
C MET A 1 -0.55 -3.83 8.95
N SER A 2 0.28 -3.55 7.94
CA SER A 2 1.08 -2.30 7.82
C SER A 2 0.82 -1.55 6.50
N LEU A 3 1.08 -0.24 6.45
CA LEU A 3 0.88 0.63 5.28
C LEU A 3 1.49 0.10 3.96
N PRO A 4 2.73 -0.41 3.91
CA PRO A 4 3.29 -0.95 2.67
C PRO A 4 2.46 -2.11 2.11
N HIS A 5 1.95 -3.01 2.96
CA HIS A 5 1.07 -4.10 2.51
C HIS A 5 -0.28 -3.59 2.01
N ALA A 6 -0.85 -2.56 2.65
CA ALA A 6 -2.08 -1.91 2.14
C ALA A 6 -1.86 -1.28 0.76
N ILE A 7 -0.70 -0.65 0.52
CA ILE A 7 -0.32 -0.10 -0.79
C ILE A 7 -0.15 -1.21 -1.83
N LEU A 8 0.56 -2.29 -1.49
CA LEU A 8 0.75 -3.44 -2.39
C LEU A 8 -0.59 -4.08 -2.78
N THR A 9 -1.48 -4.31 -1.81
CA THR A 9 -2.84 -4.83 -2.08
C THR A 9 -3.62 -3.91 -3.02
N ALA A 10 -3.60 -2.60 -2.76
CA ALA A 10 -4.32 -1.63 -3.59
C ALA A 10 -3.79 -1.55 -5.02
N LEU A 11 -2.48 -1.66 -5.21
CA LEU A 11 -1.83 -1.66 -6.53
C LEU A 11 -2.04 -2.98 -7.27
N LEU A 12 -2.11 -4.12 -6.58
CA LEU A 12 -2.48 -5.41 -7.18
C LEU A 12 -3.92 -5.43 -7.67
N GLU A 13 -4.85 -4.84 -6.90
CA GLU A 13 -6.25 -4.70 -7.34
C GLU A 13 -6.33 -3.83 -8.60
N ARG A 14 -5.57 -2.73 -8.63
CA ARG A 14 -5.54 -1.82 -9.77
C ARG A 14 -4.25 -0.99 -9.77
N PRO A 15 -3.40 -1.13 -10.81
CA PRO A 15 -2.29 -0.21 -11.06
C PRO A 15 -2.77 1.23 -11.08
N SER A 16 -2.06 2.12 -10.41
CA SER A 16 -2.50 3.50 -10.25
C SER A 16 -1.36 4.44 -9.93
N SER A 17 -1.57 5.73 -10.17
CA SER A 17 -0.65 6.77 -9.75
C SER A 17 -0.73 7.04 -8.25
N GLY A 18 0.30 7.67 -7.67
CA GLY A 18 0.28 8.07 -6.26
C GLY A 18 -0.93 8.92 -5.88
N LEU A 19 -1.38 9.82 -6.75
CA LEU A 19 -2.57 10.65 -6.52
C LEU A 19 -3.88 9.85 -6.55
N GLU A 20 -3.98 8.85 -7.42
CA GLU A 20 -5.16 7.98 -7.46
C GLU A 20 -5.18 7.05 -6.25
N LEU A 21 -4.02 6.60 -5.81
CA LEU A 21 -3.86 5.81 -4.61
C LEU A 21 -4.30 6.60 -3.38
N THR A 22 -3.83 7.85 -3.19
CA THR A 22 -4.28 8.68 -2.06
C THR A 22 -5.80 8.89 -2.07
N ARG A 23 -6.40 9.14 -3.24
CA ARG A 23 -7.87 9.25 -3.36
C ARG A 23 -8.62 7.96 -2.99
N ARG A 24 -8.05 6.78 -3.28
CA ARG A 24 -8.63 5.49 -2.85
C ARG A 24 -8.48 5.29 -1.34
N PHE A 25 -7.36 5.73 -0.76
CA PHE A 25 -7.20 5.78 0.69
C PHE A 25 -8.22 6.69 1.35
N ASP A 26 -8.47 7.89 0.82
CA ASP A 26 -9.45 8.79 1.41
C ASP A 26 -10.90 8.24 1.34
N LYS A 27 -11.21 7.39 0.35
CA LYS A 27 -12.59 6.91 0.08
C LYS A 27 -12.94 5.54 0.66
N SER A 28 -12.01 4.59 0.68
CA SER A 28 -12.34 3.19 0.99
C SER A 28 -11.31 2.50 1.88
N ILE A 29 -10.02 2.76 1.68
CA ILE A 29 -8.96 2.08 2.45
C ILE A 29 -8.68 2.79 3.79
N GLY A 30 -8.99 4.08 3.87
CA GLY A 30 -8.79 4.95 5.04
C GLY A 30 -9.57 4.52 6.28
N TYR A 31 -10.68 3.79 6.10
CA TYR A 31 -11.44 3.19 7.19
C TYR A 31 -10.67 2.09 7.93
N PHE A 32 -9.70 1.48 7.27
CA PHE A 32 -8.90 0.38 7.82
C PHE A 32 -7.45 0.79 8.12
N TRP A 33 -6.91 1.78 7.38
CA TRP A 33 -5.59 2.35 7.62
C TRP A 33 -5.59 3.87 7.50
N SER A 34 -5.23 4.55 8.59
CA SER A 34 -4.96 5.98 8.55
C SER A 34 -3.52 6.25 8.09
N ALA A 35 -3.38 6.81 6.89
CA ALA A 35 -2.10 7.27 6.35
C ALA A 35 -2.26 8.62 5.64
N THR A 36 -1.37 9.57 5.94
CA THR A 36 -1.35 10.85 5.23
C THR A 36 -0.86 10.65 3.80
N HIS A 37 -1.20 11.58 2.90
CA HIS A 37 -0.70 11.54 1.53
C HIS A 37 0.83 11.50 1.50
N GLN A 38 1.50 12.26 2.37
CA GLN A 38 2.96 12.25 2.48
C GLN A 38 3.51 10.87 2.88
N GLN A 39 2.85 10.16 3.79
CA GLN A 39 3.23 8.80 4.16
C GLN A 39 3.10 7.86 2.96
N ILE A 40 1.99 7.95 2.20
CA ILE A 40 1.78 7.13 1.00
C ILE A 40 2.88 7.34 -0.04
N TYR A 41 3.23 8.60 -0.35
CA TYR A 41 4.31 8.89 -1.31
C TYR A 41 5.67 8.41 -0.83
N ARG A 42 5.97 8.54 0.47
CA ARG A 42 7.23 8.04 1.03
C ARG A 42 7.32 6.52 0.96
N GLU A 43 6.24 5.81 1.27
CA GLU A 43 6.22 4.35 1.17
C GLU A 43 6.27 3.88 -0.29
N LEU A 44 5.65 4.58 -1.24
CA LEU A 44 5.82 4.28 -2.67
C LEU A 44 7.29 4.35 -3.09
N GLY A 45 8.02 5.38 -2.66
CA GLY A 45 9.47 5.48 -2.94
C GLY A 45 10.25 4.29 -2.37
N ARG A 46 9.99 3.90 -1.13
CA ARG A 46 10.65 2.74 -0.50
C ARG A 46 10.33 1.41 -1.19
N LEU A 47 9.07 1.21 -1.59
CA LEU A 47 8.66 0.00 -2.30
C LEU A 47 9.32 -0.07 -3.68
N GLU A 48 9.48 1.06 -4.35
CA GLU A 48 10.18 1.16 -5.64
C GLU A 48 11.68 0.89 -5.47
N GLU A 49 12.33 1.51 -4.47
CA GLU A 49 13.74 1.28 -4.12
C GLU A 49 14.00 -0.20 -3.75
N ALA A 50 13.05 -0.85 -3.08
CA ALA A 50 13.11 -2.26 -2.72
C ALA A 50 12.80 -3.22 -3.90
N GLY A 51 12.47 -2.71 -5.09
CA GLY A 51 12.13 -3.53 -6.25
C GLY A 51 10.83 -4.31 -6.09
N LEU A 52 9.91 -3.85 -5.23
CA LEU A 52 8.61 -4.48 -4.99
C LEU A 52 7.52 -3.92 -5.90
N ILE A 53 7.71 -2.70 -6.40
CA ILE A 53 6.85 -2.06 -7.40
C ILE A 53 7.74 -1.42 -8.47
N ARG A 54 7.16 -1.08 -9.62
CA ARG A 54 7.81 -0.22 -10.62
C ARG A 54 6.89 0.83 -11.17
N ALA A 55 7.50 1.91 -11.64
CA ALA A 55 6.86 2.87 -12.52
C ALA A 55 6.55 2.25 -13.89
N LEU A 56 5.34 2.45 -14.38
CA LEU A 56 5.02 2.16 -15.78
C LEU A 56 5.61 3.23 -16.70
N PRO A 57 6.11 2.86 -17.89
CA PRO A 57 6.52 3.82 -18.90
C PRO A 57 5.35 4.74 -19.28
N SER A 58 5.60 6.05 -19.30
CA SER A 58 4.69 7.03 -19.90
C SER A 58 4.80 6.95 -21.43
N GLU A 59 3.69 6.97 -22.15
CA GLU A 59 3.65 7.03 -23.62
C GLU A 59 4.18 8.34 -24.22
N GLY A 60 4.70 9.28 -23.42
CA GLY A 60 5.45 10.41 -23.95
C GLY A 60 5.83 11.48 -22.92
N PRO A 61 6.65 12.47 -23.32
CA PRO A 61 7.05 13.59 -22.49
C PRO A 61 5.92 14.65 -22.45
N VAL A 62 4.74 14.28 -21.95
CA VAL A 62 3.67 15.26 -21.73
C VAL A 62 3.77 15.74 -20.29
N ARG A 63 4.09 17.03 -20.13
CA ARG A 63 4.18 17.73 -18.85
C ARG A 63 2.88 17.48 -18.05
N GLY A 64 2.99 16.73 -16.95
CA GLY A 64 1.85 16.41 -16.08
C GLY A 64 1.29 14.98 -16.17
N GLN A 65 1.91 14.07 -16.95
CA GLN A 65 1.54 12.65 -16.87
C GLN A 65 1.85 12.08 -15.47
N LYS A 66 0.87 11.37 -14.92
CA LYS A 66 0.99 10.77 -13.60
C LYS A 66 1.76 9.46 -13.71
N LYS A 67 2.88 9.36 -13.00
CA LYS A 67 3.64 8.12 -12.84
C LYS A 67 2.71 7.05 -12.25
N GLN A 68 2.32 6.06 -13.06
CA GLN A 68 1.56 4.90 -12.61
C GLN A 68 2.51 3.86 -12.04
N TYR A 69 2.06 3.15 -11.00
CA TYR A 69 2.82 2.08 -10.38
C TYR A 69 2.10 0.76 -10.55
N GLU A 70 2.86 -0.30 -10.76
CA GLU A 70 2.41 -1.68 -10.71
C GLU A 70 3.29 -2.53 -9.78
N VAL A 71 2.73 -3.62 -9.27
CA VAL A 71 3.44 -4.53 -8.37
C VAL A 71 4.31 -5.49 -9.17
N LEU A 72 5.54 -5.70 -8.70
CA LEU A 72 6.48 -6.67 -9.26
C LEU A 72 6.31 -8.04 -8.59
N PRO A 73 6.84 -9.13 -9.18
CA PRO A 73 6.78 -10.45 -8.57
C PRO A 73 7.29 -10.49 -7.11
N GLY A 74 8.32 -9.71 -6.79
CA GLY A 74 8.82 -9.57 -5.42
C GLY A 74 7.80 -8.96 -4.46
N GLY A 75 7.03 -7.96 -4.91
CA GLY A 75 5.97 -7.35 -4.10
C GLY A 75 4.80 -8.30 -3.85
N SER A 76 4.42 -9.11 -4.85
CA SER A 76 3.41 -10.17 -4.68
C SER A 76 3.88 -11.25 -3.70
N ALA A 77 5.15 -11.67 -3.80
CA ALA A 77 5.73 -12.65 -2.89
C ALA A 77 5.82 -12.13 -1.44
N GLU A 78 6.19 -10.86 -1.26
CA GLU A 78 6.20 -10.22 0.06
C GLU A 78 4.79 -10.18 0.67
N LEU A 79 3.78 -9.83 -0.13
CA LEU A 79 2.41 -9.81 0.35
C LEU A 79 1.93 -11.21 0.75
N ALA A 80 2.26 -12.25 -0.04
CA ALA A 80 1.93 -13.63 0.28
C ALA A 80 2.61 -14.10 1.58
N ARG A 81 3.92 -13.81 1.73
CA ARG A 81 4.68 -14.10 2.95
C ARG A 81 4.04 -13.47 4.17
N TRP A 82 3.68 -12.20 4.07
CA TRP A 82 3.09 -11.46 5.18
C TRP A 82 1.66 -11.92 5.53
N VAL A 83 0.86 -12.37 4.54
CA VAL A 83 -0.47 -12.97 4.81
C VAL A 83 -0.33 -14.32 5.52
N ASP A 84 0.69 -15.10 5.18
CA ASP A 84 0.95 -16.42 5.79
C ASP A 84 1.61 -16.31 7.18
N GLU A 85 2.20 -15.14 7.49
CA GLU A 85 2.79 -14.86 8.79
C GLU A 85 1.70 -14.81 9.88
N ARG A 86 1.54 -15.94 10.60
CA ARG A 86 0.66 -16.03 11.77
C ARG A 86 1.08 -14.99 12.80
N GLN A 87 0.25 -13.98 12.99
CA GLN A 87 0.38 -13.10 14.15
C GLN A 87 -0.34 -13.78 15.31
N ASP A 88 0.39 -14.07 16.39
CA ASP A 88 -0.26 -14.44 17.65
C ASP A 88 -1.29 -13.35 17.99
N PRO A 89 -2.53 -13.73 18.34
CA PRO A 89 -3.54 -12.75 18.71
C PRO A 89 -2.98 -11.92 19.87
N LYS A 90 -2.91 -10.59 19.66
CA LYS A 90 -2.52 -9.68 20.74
C LYS A 90 -3.48 -9.92 21.91
N PRO A 91 -2.99 -10.08 23.16
CA PRO A 91 -3.86 -10.19 24.30
C PRO A 91 -4.81 -9.00 24.34
N MET A 92 -6.11 -9.26 24.20
CA MET A 92 -7.14 -8.23 24.26
C MET A 92 -7.30 -7.82 25.72
N ARG A 93 -6.73 -6.68 26.09
CA ARG A 93 -6.90 -6.07 27.41
C ARG A 93 -7.99 -5.02 27.32
N ASP A 94 -9.21 -5.39 27.70
CA ASP A 94 -10.34 -4.47 27.77
C ASP A 94 -10.87 -4.43 29.21
N ALA A 95 -10.94 -3.24 29.80
CA ALA A 95 -11.46 -3.03 31.14
C ALA A 95 -12.97 -3.33 31.24
N LEU A 96 -13.71 -3.29 30.13
CA LEU A 96 -15.11 -3.71 30.06
C LEU A 96 -15.28 -5.21 30.28
N LEU A 97 -14.27 -6.04 30.00
CA LEU A 97 -14.31 -7.49 30.24
C LEU A 97 -14.10 -7.87 31.72
N LEU A 98 -13.78 -6.89 32.58
CA LEU A 98 -13.60 -7.04 34.01
C LEU A 98 -14.81 -6.52 34.82
N ARG A 99 -15.90 -6.13 34.15
CA ARG A 99 -17.17 -5.69 34.75
C ARG A 99 -18.30 -6.61 34.32
#